data_AF-A0A6B3F549-F1
#
_entry.id   AF-A0A6B3F549-F1
#
_cell.length_a   1.000
_cell.length_b   1.000
_cell.length_c   1.000
_cell.angle_alpha   90.00
_cell.angle_beta   90.00
_cell.angle_gamma   90.00
#
_symmetry.space_group_name_H-M   'P 1'
#
loop_
_entity.id
_entity.type
_entity.pdbx_description
1 polymer ?
#
loop_
_entity_poly.entity_id
_entity_poly.type
_entity_poly.pdbx_seq_one_letter_code
_entity_poly.pdbx_strand_id
1 'polypeptide(L)'
;VLKQLVAYVGQDAFLEGARRYFKRHAYGNTTLGDLLSALAETSGRDMTSWAAAWLQTAGVNTLTPELTLSEGKIAELAVRQE
;
A
#
# COMPACT_ATOMS: atom_id res chain seq x y z
N VAL A 1 -0.67 -2.01 8.16
CA VAL A 1 -1.28 -1.04 7.21
C VAL A 1 -0.45 0.23 7.01
N LEU A 2 -0.25 1.11 8.00
CA LEU A 2 0.45 2.39 7.78
C LEU A 2 1.88 2.22 7.26
N LYS A 3 2.64 1.25 7.77
CA LYS A 3 3.99 0.94 7.25
C LYS A 3 3.98 0.56 5.76
N GLN A 4 2.96 -0.19 5.32
CA GLN A 4 2.81 -0.57 3.90
C GLN A 4 2.42 0.63 3.04
N LEU A 5 1.58 1.51 3.57
CA LEU A 5 1.23 2.77 2.91
C LEU A 5 2.47 3.66 2.71
N VAL A 6 3.30 3.82 3.76
CA VAL A 6 4.58 4.54 3.67
C VAL A 6 5.51 3.92 2.62
N ALA A 7 5.62 2.58 2.61
CA ALA A 7 6.43 1.87 1.62
C ALA A 7 5.90 2.07 0.18
N TYR A 8 4.58 2.17 0.00
CA TYR A 8 3.95 2.35 -1.30
C TYR A 8 4.12 3.77 -1.85
N VAL A 9 3.93 4.79 -1.01
CA VAL A 9 3.96 6.20 -1.44
C VAL A 9 5.33 6.86 -1.32
N GLY A 10 6.23 6.27 -0.53
CA GLY A 10 7.52 6.86 -0.16
C GLY A 10 7.43 7.72 1.09
N GLN A 11 8.50 7.72 1.89
CA GLN A 11 8.50 8.37 3.21
C GLN A 11 8.28 9.88 3.14
N ASP A 12 8.97 10.58 2.24
CA ASP A 12 8.87 12.04 2.13
C ASP A 12 7.47 12.47 1.66
N ALA A 13 6.93 11.78 0.66
CA ALA A 13 5.58 12.03 0.17
C ALA A 13 4.52 11.73 1.24
N PHE A 14 4.71 10.67 2.03
CA PHE A 14 3.84 10.35 3.16
C PHE A 14 3.84 11.46 4.21
N LEU A 15 5.02 11.93 4.62
CA LEU A 15 5.14 12.97 5.64
C LEU A 15 4.53 14.29 5.18
N GLU A 16 4.78 14.72 3.95
CA GLU A 16 4.17 15.93 3.40
C GLU A 16 2.66 15.78 3.23
N GLY A 17 2.18 14.60 2.79
CA GLY A 17 0.75 14.31 2.67
C GLY A 17 0.05 14.35 4.04
N ALA A 18 0.65 13.74 5.06
CA ALA A 18 0.15 13.79 6.43
C ALA A 18 0.12 15.23 6.97
N ARG A 19 1.16 16.02 6.71
CA ARG A 19 1.21 17.44 7.09
C ARG A 19 0.05 18.24 6.48
N ARG A 20 -0.21 18.05 5.18
CA ARG A 20 -1.32 18.70 4.47
C ARG A 20 -2.67 18.25 5.00
N TYR A 21 -2.84 16.95 5.18
CA TYR A 21 -4.04 16.34 5.74
C TYR A 21 -4.39 16.94 7.12
N PHE A 22 -3.46 16.90 8.08
CA PHE A 22 -3.71 17.42 9.42
C PHE A 22 -3.98 18.93 9.42
N LYS A 23 -3.28 19.70 8.56
CA LYS A 23 -3.54 21.14 8.43
C LYS A 23 -4.93 21.43 7.85
N ARG A 24 -5.36 20.66 6.84
CA ARG A 24 -6.66 20.85 6.16
C ARG A 24 -7.85 20.47 7.04
N HIS A 25 -7.69 19.43 7.86
CA HIS A 25 -8.79 18.87 8.66
C HIS A 25 -8.64 19.13 10.18
N ALA A 26 -7.89 20.16 10.55
CA ALA A 26 -7.64 20.48 11.96
C ALA A 26 -8.96 20.67 12.74
N TYR A 27 -9.05 20.02 13.90
CA TYR A 27 -10.20 20.08 14.82
C TYR A 27 -11.53 19.55 14.26
N GLY A 28 -11.49 18.88 13.10
CA GLY A 28 -12.65 18.26 12.47
C GLY A 28 -12.64 16.74 12.52
N ASN A 29 -13.67 16.15 11.93
CA ASN A 29 -13.74 14.72 11.65
C ASN A 29 -13.40 14.45 10.19
N THR A 30 -12.88 13.25 9.92
CA THR A 30 -12.37 12.86 8.61
C THR A 30 -12.76 11.43 8.28
N THR A 31 -12.71 11.11 6.99
CA THR A 31 -12.88 9.79 6.44
C THR A 31 -11.56 9.24 5.90
N LEU A 32 -11.53 7.96 5.55
CA LEU A 32 -10.38 7.37 4.84
C LEU A 32 -10.11 8.10 3.51
N GLY A 33 -11.16 8.52 2.79
CA GLY A 33 -11.02 9.22 1.51
C GLY A 33 -10.27 10.55 1.63
N ASP A 34 -10.42 11.26 2.74
CA ASP A 34 -9.70 12.51 3.02
C ASP A 34 -8.19 12.28 3.13
N LEU A 35 -7.80 11.22 3.85
CA LEU A 35 -6.39 10.84 4.00
C LEU A 35 -5.79 10.40 2.65
N LEU A 36 -6.49 9.53 1.92
CA LEU A 36 -6.02 9.02 0.63
C LEU A 36 -5.86 10.14 -0.41
N SER A 37 -6.77 11.11 -0.42
CA SER A 37 -6.68 12.27 -1.31
C SER A 37 -5.42 13.09 -1.04
N ALA A 38 -5.12 13.39 0.23
CA ALA A 38 -3.92 14.14 0.60
C ALA A 38 -2.62 13.40 0.23
N LEU A 39 -2.60 12.06 0.31
CA LEU A 39 -1.46 11.24 -0.08
C LEU A 39 -1.32 11.12 -1.61
N ALA A 40 -2.43 11.06 -2.34
CA ALA A 40 -2.40 11.06 -3.81
C ALA A 40 -1.82 12.38 -4.34
N GLU A 41 -2.20 13.51 -3.75
CA GLU A 41 -1.68 14.85 -4.10
C GLU A 41 -0.14 14.94 -3.98
N THR A 42 0.47 14.29 -2.98
CA THR A 42 1.91 14.40 -2.70
C THR A 42 2.75 13.31 -3.32
N SER A 43 2.17 12.13 -3.55
CA SER A 43 2.88 10.98 -4.12
C SER A 43 2.70 10.81 -5.63
N GLY A 44 1.69 11.45 -6.23
CA GLY A 44 1.34 11.29 -7.64
C GLY A 44 0.84 9.88 -8.00
N ARG A 45 0.48 9.06 -7.00
CA ARG A 45 0.03 7.69 -7.16
C ARG A 45 -1.48 7.58 -6.98
N ASP A 46 -2.10 6.60 -7.64
CA ASP A 46 -3.50 6.25 -7.42
C ASP A 46 -3.69 5.53 -6.07
N MET A 47 -4.28 6.25 -5.11
CA MET A 47 -4.57 5.73 -3.77
C MET A 47 -5.88 4.94 -3.70
N THR A 48 -6.76 5.07 -4.69
CA THR A 48 -8.07 4.41 -4.70
C THR A 48 -7.92 2.92 -4.95
N SER A 49 -7.17 2.55 -6.00
CA SER A 49 -6.86 1.14 -6.29
C SER A 49 -6.07 0.47 -5.17
N TRP A 50 -5.10 1.18 -4.58
CA TRP A 50 -4.34 0.69 -3.43
C TRP A 50 -5.26 0.41 -2.23
N ALA A 51 -6.13 1.35 -1.87
CA ALA A 51 -7.03 1.20 -0.73
C ALA A 51 -8.05 0.07 -0.93
N ALA A 52 -8.54 -0.12 -2.16
CA ALA A 52 -9.41 -1.25 -2.50
C ALA A 52 -8.73 -2.59 -2.20
N ALA A 53 -7.49 -2.76 -2.66
CA ALA A 53 -6.74 -3.99 -2.46
C ALA A 53 -6.29 -4.21 -1.00
N TRP A 54 -5.85 -3.16 -0.31
CA TRP A 54 -5.19 -3.29 0.99
C TRP A 54 -6.06 -3.03 2.23
N LEU A 55 -7.15 -2.27 2.09
CA LEU A 55 -7.98 -1.85 3.22
C LEU A 55 -9.43 -2.35 3.11
N GLN A 56 -9.91 -2.58 1.89
CA GLN A 56 -11.32 -2.92 1.64
C GLN A 56 -11.55 -4.40 1.36
N THR A 57 -10.49 -5.18 1.16
CA THR A 57 -10.56 -6.64 1.00
C THR A 57 -10.21 -7.31 2.33
N ALA A 58 -11.12 -8.14 2.85
CA ALA A 58 -10.91 -8.88 4.08
C ALA A 58 -10.14 -10.19 3.81
N GLY A 59 -9.35 -10.63 4.79
CA GLY A 59 -8.54 -11.84 4.70
C GLY A 59 -7.05 -11.56 4.70
N VAL A 60 -6.27 -12.61 4.93
CA VAL A 60 -4.81 -12.57 4.81
C VAL A 60 -4.41 -13.12 3.44
N ASN A 61 -3.47 -12.47 2.77
CA ASN A 61 -2.91 -13.00 1.54
C ASN A 61 -2.09 -14.25 1.86
N THR A 62 -2.38 -15.37 1.18
CA THR A 62 -1.54 -16.57 1.25
C THR A 62 -0.58 -16.53 0.06
N LEU A 63 0.72 -16.55 0.36
CA LEU A 63 1.78 -16.61 -0.65
C LEU A 63 2.42 -18.00 -0.62
N THR A 64 2.35 -18.71 -1.74
CA THR A 64 2.92 -20.05 -1.90
C THR A 64 4.09 -19.99 -2.88
N PRO A 65 5.31 -20.38 -2.46
CA PRO A 65 6.42 -20.50 -3.39
C PRO A 65 6.24 -21.73 -4.28
N GLU A 66 6.44 -21.57 -5.57
CA GLU A 66 6.42 -22.64 -6.55
C GLU A 66 7.81 -22.77 -7.17
N LEU A 67 8.42 -23.95 -7.04
CA LEU A 67 9.80 -24.20 -7.40
C LEU A 67 9.91 -25.22 -8.53
N THR A 68 10.67 -24.87 -9.56
CA THR A 68 11.16 -25.83 -10.56
C THR A 68 12.64 -26.07 -10.30
N LEU A 69 13.04 -27.33 -10.16
CA LEU A 69 14.44 -27.71 -9.94
C LEU A 69 15.06 -28.32 -11.20
N SER A 70 16.32 -28.02 -11.46
CA SER A 70 17.15 -28.67 -12.49
C SER A 70 18.53 -28.95 -11.91
N GLU A 71 19.01 -30.19 -12.03
CA GLU A 71 20.32 -30.63 -11.52
C GLU A 71 20.56 -30.29 -10.03
N GLY A 72 19.51 -30.39 -9.21
CA GLY A 72 19.59 -30.06 -7.78
C GLY A 72 19.70 -28.56 -7.47
N LYS A 73 19.57 -27.69 -8.48
CA LYS A 73 19.52 -26.23 -8.34
C LYS A 73 18.12 -25.71 -8.67
N ILE A 74 17.78 -24.55 -8.12
CA ILE A 74 16.53 -23.86 -8.46
C ILE A 74 16.67 -23.33 -9.90
N ALA A 75 15.83 -23.83 -10.81
CA ALA A 75 15.71 -23.34 -12.17
C ALA A 75 14.68 -22.20 -12.27
N GLU A 76 13.61 -22.27 -11.46
CA GLU A 76 12.57 -21.24 -11.39
C GLU A 76 12.00 -21.15 -9.97
N LEU A 77 11.69 -19.93 -9.54
CA LEU A 77 10.92 -19.63 -8.34
C LEU A 77 9.80 -18.65 -8.73
N ALA A 78 8.56 -19.12 -8.65
CA ALA A 78 7.36 -18.31 -8.77
C ALA A 78 6.69 -18.12 -7.40
N VAL A 79 5.91 -17.06 -7.26
CA VAL A 79 5.07 -16.82 -6.08
C VAL A 79 3.62 -16.80 -6.54
N ARG A 80 2.83 -17.77 -6.07
CA ARG A 80 1.38 -17.78 -6.26
C ARG A 80 0.72 -17.08 -5.08
N GLN A 81 -0.18 -16.14 -5.37
CA GLN A 81 -1.05 -15.52 -4.38
C GLN A 81 -2.47 -16.05 -4.57
N GLU A 82 -3.10 -16.49 -3.47
CA GLU A 82 -4.52 -16.89 -3.39
C GLU A 82 -5.41 -15.74 -2.90
#